data_AF-A0A6I5CT84-F1
#
_entry.id   AF-A0A6I5CT84-F1
#
_cell.length_a   1.000
_cell.length_b   1.000
_cell.length_c   1.000
_cell.angle_alpha   90.00
_cell.angle_beta   90.00
_cell.angle_gamma   90.00
#
_symmetry.space_group_name_H-M   'P 1'
#
loop_
_entity.id
_entity.type
_entity.pdbx_description
1 polymer ?
#
loop_
_entity_poly.entity_id
_entity_poly.type
_entity_poly.pdbx_seq_one_letter_code
_entity_poly.pdbx_strand_id
1 'polypeptide(L)'
;MQIHIAEEARHISFAHEFLRLRVPHMGKARRGALSVLFPLIMRVLCDVIMIPDRRSAEQVGIPAWVIKDVFWKSEAGRRMLHDLFSDVRMLAEDIGLMNKVSRPVWKALRIDGRPARFRGEPALHTD
;
A
#
# COMPACT_ATOMS: atom_id res chain seq x y z
N MET A 1 5.52 -21.13 -11.77
CA MET A 1 4.66 -20.04 -11.24
C MET A 1 4.20 -20.27 -9.80
N GLN A 2 3.63 -21.43 -9.45
CA GLN A 2 3.09 -21.68 -8.10
C GLN A 2 4.14 -21.60 -6.96
N ILE A 3 5.35 -22.10 -7.20
CA ILE A 3 6.44 -22.07 -6.20
C ILE A 3 6.84 -20.62 -5.88
N HIS A 4 6.95 -19.76 -6.90
CA HIS A 4 7.31 -18.35 -6.74
C HIS A 4 6.25 -17.58 -5.95
N ILE A 5 4.96 -17.83 -6.19
CA ILE A 5 3.86 -17.20 -5.44
C ILE A 5 3.94 -17.58 -3.94
N ALA A 6 4.22 -18.86 -3.65
CA ALA A 6 4.38 -19.33 -2.28
C ALA A 6 5.61 -18.72 -1.59
N GLU A 7 6.70 -18.52 -2.33
CA GLU A 7 7.92 -17.87 -1.84
C GLU A 7 7.71 -16.38 -1.56
N GLU A 8 7.07 -15.65 -2.47
CA GLU A 8 6.74 -14.23 -2.27
C GLU A 8 5.77 -14.03 -1.09
N ALA A 9 4.79 -14.92 -0.93
CA ALA A 9 3.91 -14.90 0.24
C ALA A 9 4.71 -15.10 1.55
N ARG A 10 5.76 -15.94 1.53
CA ARG A 10 6.68 -16.11 2.66
C ARG A 10 7.48 -14.84 2.93
N HIS A 11 8.00 -14.17 1.89
CA HIS A 11 8.72 -12.90 2.03
C HIS A 11 7.87 -11.80 2.65
N ILE A 12 6.63 -11.64 2.19
CA ILE A 12 5.71 -10.65 2.78
C ILE A 12 5.41 -11.00 4.24
N SER A 13 5.22 -12.29 4.54
CA SER A 13 4.97 -12.73 5.92
C SER A 13 6.15 -12.45 6.84
N PHE A 14 7.37 -12.71 6.36
CA PHE A 14 8.59 -12.40 7.09
C PHE A 14 8.73 -10.91 7.35
N ALA A 15 8.52 -10.06 6.33
CA ALA A 15 8.61 -8.62 6.47
C ALA A 15 7.59 -8.07 7.50
N HIS A 16 6.37 -8.61 7.47
CA HIS A 16 5.31 -8.24 8.42
C HIS A 16 5.71 -8.53 9.86
N GLU A 17 6.17 -9.75 10.15
CA GLU A 17 6.59 -10.15 11.50
C GLU A 17 7.87 -9.44 11.95
N PHE A 18 8.83 -9.25 11.03
CA PHE A 18 10.03 -8.48 11.32
C PHE A 18 9.71 -7.05 11.77
N LEU A 19 8.78 -6.37 11.08
CA LEU A 19 8.35 -5.03 11.46
C LEU A 19 7.60 -5.04 12.81
N ARG A 20 6.72 -6.01 13.04
CA ARG A 20 6.01 -6.17 14.32
C ARG A 20 6.96 -6.32 15.50
N LEU A 21 7.99 -7.13 15.35
CA LEU A 21 8.96 -7.37 16.43
C LEU A 21 9.90 -6.18 16.64
N ARG A 22 10.25 -5.44 15.58
CA ARG A 22 11.33 -4.43 15.67
C ARG A 22 10.85 -3.00 15.88
N VAL A 23 9.76 -2.59 15.25
CA VAL A 23 9.29 -1.19 15.26
C VAL A 23 8.87 -0.67 16.63
N PRO A 24 8.15 -1.45 17.48
CA PRO A 24 7.78 -1.00 18.83
C PRO A 24 8.98 -0.66 19.72
N HIS A 25 10.11 -1.35 19.51
CA HIS A 25 11.36 -1.18 20.26
C HIS A 25 12.27 -0.07 19.69
N MET A 26 11.86 0.61 18.61
CA MET A 26 12.64 1.71 18.04
C MET A 26 12.50 2.99 18.87
N GLY A 27 13.59 3.76 18.93
CA GLY A 27 13.57 5.10 19.53
C GLY A 27 12.58 6.05 18.83
N LYS A 28 12.02 7.00 19.58
CA LYS A 28 10.93 7.89 19.14
C LYS A 28 11.22 8.62 17.82
N ALA A 29 12.44 9.10 17.62
CA ALA A 29 12.83 9.80 16.38
C ALA A 29 12.76 8.89 15.14
N ARG A 30 13.33 7.68 15.23
CA ARG A 30 13.29 6.69 14.14
C ARG A 30 11.86 6.25 13.85
N ARG A 31 11.07 6.00 14.89
CA ARG A 31 9.65 5.65 14.75
C ARG A 31 8.84 6.79 14.13
N GLY A 32 9.14 8.04 14.50
CA GLY A 32 8.55 9.24 13.90
C GLY A 32 8.84 9.35 12.41
N ALA A 33 10.11 9.23 12.02
CA ALA A 33 10.51 9.23 10.61
C ALA A 33 9.85 8.08 9.84
N LEU A 34 9.86 6.87 10.40
CA LEU A 34 9.23 5.69 9.79
C LEU A 34 7.72 5.89 9.61
N SER A 35 7.04 6.57 10.53
CA SER A 35 5.58 6.82 10.43
C SER A 35 5.18 7.67 9.22
N VAL A 36 6.10 8.48 8.71
CA VAL A 36 5.89 9.31 7.51
C VAL A 36 6.43 8.62 6.27
N LEU A 37 7.60 7.99 6.36
CA LEU A 37 8.24 7.32 5.22
C LEU A 37 7.51 6.06 4.79
N PHE A 38 6.94 5.31 5.73
CA PHE A 38 6.25 4.05 5.46
C PHE A 38 5.09 4.21 4.44
N PRO A 39 4.09 5.08 4.66
CA PRO A 39 3.03 5.27 3.65
C PRO A 39 3.54 5.82 2.32
N LEU A 40 4.57 6.67 2.33
CA LEU A 40 5.14 7.23 1.11
C LEU A 40 5.78 6.15 0.25
N ILE A 41 6.65 5.33 0.84
CA ILE A 41 7.34 4.23 0.15
C ILE A 41 6.31 3.24 -0.39
N MET A 42 5.33 2.84 0.42
CA MET A 42 4.28 1.91 0.00
C MET A 42 3.45 2.47 -1.15
N ARG A 43 3.12 3.77 -1.14
CA ARG A 43 2.37 4.43 -2.23
C ARG A 43 3.15 4.43 -3.54
N VAL A 44 4.42 4.84 -3.49
CA VAL A 44 5.29 4.88 -4.68
C VAL A 44 5.49 3.48 -5.25
N LEU A 45 5.73 2.49 -4.40
CA LEU A 45 5.90 1.11 -4.86
C LEU A 45 4.62 0.55 -5.48
N CYS A 46 3.45 0.86 -4.91
CA CYS A 46 2.16 0.50 -5.51
C CYS A 46 2.00 1.12 -6.90
N ASP A 47 2.36 2.39 -7.08
CA ASP A 47 2.31 3.05 -8.39
C ASP A 47 3.21 2.36 -9.41
N VAL A 48 4.44 2.01 -9.02
CA VAL A 48 5.40 1.32 -9.90
C VAL A 48 4.92 -0.07 -10.32
N ILE A 49 4.27 -0.80 -9.42
CA ILE A 49 3.78 -2.17 -9.70
C ILE A 49 2.52 -2.12 -10.58
N MET A 50 1.62 -1.18 -10.31
CA MET A 50 0.29 -1.15 -10.92
C MET A 50 0.25 -0.39 -12.25
N ILE A 51 1.01 0.69 -12.38
CA ILE A 51 0.95 1.56 -13.56
C ILE A 51 2.02 1.10 -14.57
N PRO A 52 1.62 0.78 -15.81
CA PRO A 52 2.59 0.45 -16.85
C PRO A 52 3.49 1.65 -17.14
N ASP A 53 4.76 1.38 -17.40
CA ASP A 53 5.68 2.44 -17.78
C ASP A 53 5.26 3.08 -19.11
N ARG A 54 5.61 4.35 -19.27
CA ARG A 54 5.16 5.15 -20.41
C ARG A 54 5.62 4.58 -21.75
N ARG A 55 6.81 3.98 -21.83
CA ARG A 55 7.33 3.44 -23.09
C ARG A 55 6.58 2.18 -23.48
N SER A 56 6.36 1.27 -22.54
CA SER A 56 5.56 0.06 -22.78
C SER A 56 4.15 0.44 -23.20
N ALA A 57 3.51 1.39 -22.52
CA ALA A 57 2.18 1.89 -22.90
C ALA A 57 2.13 2.44 -24.33
N GLU A 58 3.10 3.27 -24.71
CA GLU A 58 3.20 3.83 -26.07
C GLU A 58 3.42 2.73 -27.12
N GLN A 59 4.20 1.69 -26.81
CA GLN A 59 4.44 0.54 -27.71
C GLN A 59 3.18 -0.26 -28.02
N VAL A 60 2.26 -0.40 -27.05
CA VAL A 60 0.98 -1.09 -27.25
C VAL A 60 -0.14 -0.14 -27.68
N GLY A 61 0.18 1.13 -27.97
CA GLY A 61 -0.77 2.12 -28.46
C GLY A 61 -1.73 2.67 -27.40
N ILE A 62 -1.40 2.57 -26.11
CA ILE A 62 -2.23 3.07 -25.01
C ILE A 62 -1.91 4.56 -24.75
N PRO A 63 -2.87 5.49 -24.94
CA PRO A 63 -2.62 6.90 -24.68
C PRO A 63 -2.40 7.19 -23.19
N ALA A 64 -1.50 8.13 -22.88
CA ALA A 64 -1.18 8.50 -21.49
C ALA A 64 -2.38 9.03 -20.69
N TRP A 65 -3.39 9.61 -21.35
CA TRP A 65 -4.62 10.07 -20.69
C TRP A 65 -5.48 8.89 -20.21
N VAL A 66 -5.52 7.78 -20.95
CA VAL A 66 -6.28 6.57 -20.57
C VAL A 66 -5.71 5.99 -19.28
N ILE A 67 -4.38 5.89 -19.17
CA ILE A 67 -3.73 5.43 -17.94
C ILE A 67 -4.11 6.33 -16.76
N LYS A 68 -4.00 7.66 -16.94
CA LYS A 68 -4.35 8.60 -15.87
C LYS A 68 -5.81 8.48 -15.43
N ASP A 69 -6.73 8.27 -16.37
CA ASP A 69 -8.16 8.22 -16.08
C ASP A 69 -8.58 6.87 -15.50
N VAL A 70 -8.01 5.75 -15.96
CA VAL A 70 -8.37 4.40 -15.51
C VAL A 70 -7.81 4.08 -14.13
N PHE A 71 -6.53 4.37 -13.86
CA PHE A 71 -5.89 3.94 -12.61
C PHE A 71 -6.39 4.74 -11.40
N TRP A 72 -5.88 5.93 -11.11
CA TRP A 72 -6.18 6.58 -9.80
C TRP A 72 -7.26 7.65 -9.83
N LYS A 73 -7.80 7.98 -11.00
CA LYS A 73 -8.91 8.92 -11.13
C LYS A 73 -10.28 8.24 -11.20
N SER A 74 -10.36 7.02 -11.70
CA SER A 74 -11.62 6.28 -11.75
C SER A 74 -12.08 5.87 -10.35
N GLU A 75 -13.39 5.74 -10.16
CA GLU A 75 -13.95 5.21 -8.91
C GLU A 75 -13.52 3.77 -8.65
N ALA A 76 -13.43 2.96 -9.71
CA ALA A 76 -12.98 1.57 -9.63
C ALA A 76 -11.53 1.47 -9.14
N GLY A 77 -10.61 2.25 -9.73
CA GLY A 77 -9.22 2.20 -9.33
C GLY A 77 -8.94 2.89 -8.00
N ARG A 78 -9.75 3.88 -7.59
CA ARG A 78 -9.70 4.42 -6.22
C ARG A 78 -10.18 3.40 -5.18
N ARG A 79 -11.23 2.61 -5.49
CA ARG A 79 -11.66 1.47 -4.66
C ARG A 79 -10.56 0.40 -4.58
N MET A 80 -10.01 0.00 -5.71
CA MET A 80 -8.89 -0.95 -5.76
C MET A 80 -7.69 -0.49 -4.92
N LEU A 81 -7.30 0.78 -5.04
CA LEU A 81 -6.22 1.35 -4.25
C LEU A 81 -6.55 1.30 -2.75
N HIS A 82 -7.78 1.65 -2.37
CA HIS A 82 -8.23 1.54 -0.99
C HIS A 82 -8.12 0.10 -0.47
N ASP A 83 -8.58 -0.88 -1.25
CA ASP A 83 -8.61 -2.28 -0.82
C ASP A 83 -7.20 -2.87 -0.70
N LEU A 84 -6.30 -2.56 -1.64
CA LEU A 84 -4.89 -2.97 -1.60
C LEU A 84 -4.18 -2.48 -0.32
N PHE A 85 -4.54 -1.29 0.18
CA PHE A 85 -3.90 -0.71 1.36
C PHE A 85 -4.58 -1.10 2.69
N SER A 86 -5.63 -1.93 2.68
CA SER A 86 -6.29 -2.40 3.91
C SER A 86 -5.33 -3.14 4.86
N ASP A 87 -4.61 -4.15 4.36
CA ASP A 87 -3.58 -4.90 5.12
C ASP A 87 -2.40 -4.02 5.54
N VAL A 88 -1.98 -3.10 4.67
CA VAL A 88 -0.86 -2.18 4.94
C VAL A 88 -1.23 -1.21 6.08
N ARG A 89 -2.48 -0.73 6.12
CA ARG A 89 -3.01 0.08 7.21
C ARG A 89 -3.09 -0.71 8.51
N MET A 90 -3.58 -1.96 8.47
CA MET A 90 -3.61 -2.85 9.63
C MET A 90 -2.20 -3.00 10.22
N LEU A 91 -1.20 -3.33 9.40
CA LEU A 91 0.19 -3.42 9.87
C LEU A 91 0.67 -2.10 10.50
N ALA A 92 0.42 -0.96 9.84
CA ALA A 92 0.84 0.34 10.35
C ALA A 92 0.18 0.72 11.69
N GLU A 93 -1.07 0.29 11.92
CA GLU A 93 -1.74 0.44 13.21
C GLU A 93 -1.13 -0.48 14.27
N ASP A 94 -0.96 -1.77 13.97
CA ASP A 94 -0.40 -2.77 14.88
C ASP A 94 0.98 -2.38 15.42
N ILE A 95 1.82 -1.81 14.57
CA ILE A 95 3.20 -1.46 14.93
C ILE A 95 3.35 -0.02 15.43
N GLY A 96 2.23 0.70 15.61
CA GLY A 96 2.19 2.04 16.21
C GLY A 96 2.71 3.16 15.30
N LEU A 97 2.63 3.01 13.97
CA LEU A 97 2.97 4.06 13.01
C LEU A 97 1.78 4.99 12.71
N MET A 98 0.56 4.66 13.13
CA MET A 98 -0.58 5.57 13.02
C MET A 98 -0.65 6.55 14.17
N ASN A 99 -0.23 7.79 13.92
CA ASN A 99 -0.22 8.88 14.89
C ASN A 99 -0.79 10.16 14.27
N LYS A 100 -0.84 11.24 15.06
CA LYS A 100 -1.44 12.52 14.63
C LYS A 100 -0.73 13.15 13.42
N VAL A 101 0.55 12.83 13.20
CA VAL A 101 1.35 13.34 12.08
C VAL A 101 1.22 12.46 10.84
N SER A 102 1.26 11.13 11.01
CA SER A 102 1.18 10.22 9.88
C SER A 102 -0.22 10.17 9.26
N ARG A 103 -1.31 10.19 10.05
CA ARG A 103 -2.69 10.10 9.52
C ARG A 103 -2.99 11.13 8.41
N PRO A 104 -2.61 12.43 8.53
CA PRO A 104 -2.68 13.38 7.42
C PRO A 104 -1.91 12.97 6.16
N VAL A 105 -0.73 12.35 6.30
CA VAL A 105 0.08 11.86 5.17
C VAL A 105 -0.68 10.76 4.41
N TRP A 106 -1.30 9.82 5.11
CA TRP A 106 -2.13 8.78 4.49
C TRP A 106 -3.29 9.38 3.69
N LYS A 107 -3.95 10.41 4.24
CA LYS A 107 -5.02 11.16 3.57
C LYS A 107 -4.51 11.90 2.33
N ALA A 108 -3.37 12.58 2.44
CA ALA A 108 -2.77 13.29 1.31
C ALA A 108 -2.40 12.33 0.17
N LEU A 109 -1.95 11.13 0.50
CA LEU A 109 -1.62 10.07 -0.46
C LEU A 109 -2.85 9.29 -0.98
N ARG A 110 -4.06 9.60 -0.48
CA ARG A 110 -5.33 8.95 -0.82
C ARG A 110 -5.36 7.44 -0.55
N ILE A 111 -4.65 7.02 0.49
CA ILE A 111 -4.57 5.62 0.95
C ILE A 111 -5.10 5.45 2.37
N ASP A 112 -5.78 6.46 2.91
CA ASP A 112 -6.48 6.38 4.18
C ASP A 112 -7.79 5.59 4.06
N GLY A 113 -8.40 5.28 5.21
CA GLY A 113 -9.66 4.53 5.34
C GLY A 113 -9.53 3.35 6.31
N ARG A 114 -10.40 2.34 6.17
CA ARG A 114 -10.51 1.26 7.16
C ARG A 114 -9.35 0.25 7.04
N PRO A 115 -8.64 -0.06 8.14
CA PRO A 115 -7.68 -1.16 8.18
C PRO A 115 -8.38 -2.52 8.08
N ALA A 116 -7.67 -3.51 7.53
CA ALA A 116 -8.12 -4.91 7.58
C ALA A 116 -8.23 -5.41 9.02
N ARG A 117 -9.19 -6.31 9.29
CA ARG A 117 -9.38 -6.96 10.59
C ARG A 117 -8.39 -8.08 10.82
N PHE A 118 -8.04 -8.78 9.75
CA PHE A 118 -7.03 -9.82 9.70
C PHE A 118 -6.38 -9.78 8.33
N ARG A 119 -5.16 -10.32 8.23
CA ARG A 119 -4.40 -10.31 6.99
C ARG A 119 -5.12 -11.10 5.89
N GLY A 120 -5.26 -10.48 4.72
CA GLY A 120 -6.00 -11.09 3.61
C GLY A 120 -7.52 -11.07 3.82
N GLU A 121 -8.05 -10.12 4.61
CA GLU A 121 -9.49 -9.86 4.65
C GLU A 121 -9.97 -9.58 3.20
N PRO A 122 -10.99 -10.31 2.71
CA PRO A 122 -11.53 -10.06 1.38
C PRO A 122 -12.03 -8.63 1.25
N ALA A 123 -11.89 -8.04 0.05
CA ALA A 123 -12.47 -6.75 -0.24
C ALA A 123 -13.98 -6.78 0.04
N LEU A 124 -14.47 -5.79 0.78
CA LEU A 124 -15.90 -5.62 1.01
C LEU A 124 -16.49 -5.09 -0.30
N HIS A 125 -16.93 -5.99 -1.17
CA HIS A 125 -17.76 -5.63 -2.32
C HIS A 125 -19.05 -5.02 -1.77
N THR A 126 -19.10 -3.70 -1.74
CA THR A 126 -20.36 -2.97 -1.55
C THR A 126 -20.86 -2.70 -2.96
N ASP A 127 -21.93 -3.42 -3.32
CA ASP A 127 -22.66 -3.25 -4.58
C ASP A 127 -23.18 -1.82 -4.75
#